data_AF-A0A951NJ99-F1
#
_entry.id   AF-A0A951NJ99-F1
#
_cell.length_a   1.000
_cell.length_b   1.000
_cell.length_c   1.000
_cell.angle_alpha   90.00
_cell.angle_beta   90.00
_cell.angle_gamma   90.00
#
_symmetry.space_group_name_H-M   'P 1'
#
loop_
_entity.id
_entity.type
_entity.pdbx_description
1 polymer ?
#
loop_
_entity_poly.entity_id
_entity_poly.type
_entity_poly.pdbx_seq_one_letter_code
_entity_poly.pdbx_strand_id
1 'polypeptide(L)'
;LGLERGHRTLLVHRKGGKTVTIPLAPRTARAVDLAIGDRLDGPIFLDSLGRRLRRDAAARMVRRLAKQAGITKRIGPHSLRHSFITAALDAGVPLRDVQEAASHADPRTTMRYDRARQSLDRLATYIVAAFVAGASRGDTGTQASHR
;
A
#
# COMPACT_ATOMS: atom_id res chain seq x y z
N LEU A 1 18.84 -1.90 -4.28
CA LEU A 1 17.82 -2.72 -3.58
C LEU A 1 18.43 -3.25 -2.29
N GLY A 2 17.63 -3.53 -1.27
CA GLY A 2 18.10 -4.06 0.00
C GLY A 2 17.34 -5.32 0.43
N LEU A 3 17.76 -5.88 1.55
CA LEU A 3 17.03 -6.91 2.28
C LEU A 3 17.00 -6.48 3.75
N GLU A 4 15.81 -6.30 4.31
CA GLU A 4 15.64 -5.89 5.71
C GLU A 4 14.61 -6.80 6.36
N ARG A 5 15.00 -7.47 7.46
CA ARG A 5 14.11 -8.37 8.24
C ARG A 5 13.37 -9.39 7.37
N GLY A 6 14.04 -9.93 6.35
CA GLY A 6 13.47 -10.90 5.40
C GLY A 6 12.65 -10.30 4.26
N HIS A 7 12.49 -8.97 4.18
CA HIS A 7 11.77 -8.30 3.11
C HIS A 7 12.72 -7.69 2.08
N ARG A 8 12.47 -7.93 0.79
CA ARG A 8 13.15 -7.22 -0.29
C ARG A 8 12.71 -5.76 -0.26
N THR A 9 13.66 -4.82 -0.16
CA THR A 9 13.35 -3.40 -0.02
C THR A 9 13.86 -2.56 -1.18
N LEU A 10 13.13 -1.47 -1.47
CA LEU A 10 13.49 -0.44 -2.43
C LEU A 10 13.68 0.89 -1.73
N LEU A 11 14.87 1.49 -1.90
CA LEU A 11 15.14 2.86 -1.49
C LEU A 11 14.53 3.82 -2.53
N VAL A 12 13.67 4.71 -2.08
CA VAL A 12 12.98 5.69 -2.92
C VAL A 12 13.34 7.10 -2.48
N HIS A 13 13.87 7.89 -3.41
CA HIS A 13 14.09 9.32 -3.23
C HIS A 13 12.78 10.09 -3.47
N ARG A 14 12.34 10.87 -2.48
CA ARG A 14 11.12 11.68 -2.51
C ARG A 14 11.46 13.17 -2.66
N LYS A 15 10.44 13.97 -2.97
CA LYS A 15 10.55 15.43 -3.03
C LYS A 15 11.05 15.98 -1.68
N GLY A 16 11.98 16.94 -1.73
CA GLY A 16 12.58 17.54 -0.53
C GLY A 16 13.75 16.75 0.05
N GLY A 17 14.42 15.91 -0.75
CA GLY A 17 15.63 15.18 -0.36
C GLY A 17 15.40 13.97 0.56
N LYS A 18 14.15 13.76 1.02
CA LYS A 18 13.80 12.63 1.89
C LYS A 18 13.96 11.30 1.16
N THR A 19 14.67 10.36 1.76
CA THR A 19 14.75 8.96 1.32
C THR A 19 13.85 8.11 2.20
N VAL A 20 13.17 7.13 1.58
CA VAL A 20 12.33 6.17 2.30
C VAL A 20 12.60 4.78 1.77
N THR A 21 12.79 3.82 2.67
CA THR A 21 12.84 2.40 2.36
C THR A 21 11.44 1.83 2.31
N ILE A 22 11.07 1.16 1.22
CA ILE A 22 9.76 0.57 1.02
C ILE A 22 9.92 -0.95 0.86
N PRO A 23 9.23 -1.79 1.66
CA PRO A 23 9.20 -3.23 1.42
C PRO A 23 8.39 -3.54 0.16
N LEU A 24 8.90 -4.46 -0.66
CA LEU A 24 8.26 -4.92 -1.87
C LEU A 24 7.48 -6.20 -1.60
N ALA A 25 6.24 -6.28 -2.09
CA ALA A 25 5.50 -7.54 -2.13
C ALA A 25 6.30 -8.58 -2.97
N PRO A 26 6.25 -9.88 -2.64
CA PRO A 26 7.10 -10.89 -3.30
C PRO A 26 7.02 -10.89 -4.83
N ARG A 27 5.82 -10.70 -5.40
CA ARG A 27 5.63 -10.61 -6.86
C ARG A 27 6.26 -9.35 -7.44
N THR A 28 6.18 -8.23 -6.74
CA THR A 28 6.79 -6.95 -7.16
C THR A 28 8.31 -7.04 -7.05
N ALA A 29 8.84 -7.59 -5.96
CA ALA A 29 10.26 -7.85 -5.79
C ALA A 29 10.83 -8.65 -6.96
N ARG A 30 10.21 -9.81 -7.26
CA ARG A 30 10.61 -10.66 -8.38
C ARG A 30 10.57 -9.91 -9.72
N ALA A 31 9.52 -9.14 -9.99
CA ALA A 31 9.41 -8.39 -11.23
C ALA A 31 10.49 -7.29 -11.36
N VAL A 32 10.85 -6.65 -10.24
CA VAL A 32 11.93 -5.65 -10.20
C VAL A 32 13.29 -6.32 -10.38
N ASP A 33 13.55 -7.44 -9.72
CA ASP A 33 14.80 -8.20 -9.86
C ASP A 33 14.96 -8.68 -11.32
N LEU A 34 13.90 -9.19 -11.95
CA LEU A 34 13.90 -9.54 -13.38
C LEU A 34 14.15 -8.34 -14.30
N ALA A 35 13.61 -7.16 -13.97
CA ALA A 35 13.85 -5.94 -14.75
C ALA A 35 15.30 -5.46 -14.63
N ILE A 36 15.94 -5.68 -13.48
CA ILE A 36 17.36 -5.36 -13.26
C ILE A 36 18.25 -6.38 -13.98
N GLY A 37 17.94 -7.67 -13.89
CA GLY A 37 18.82 -8.74 -14.38
C GLY A 37 20.14 -8.73 -13.61
N ASP A 38 21.25 -8.94 -14.30
CA ASP A 38 22.60 -9.00 -13.69
C ASP A 38 23.25 -7.61 -13.53
N ARG A 39 22.52 -6.53 -13.78
CA ARG A 39 23.05 -5.17 -13.73
C ARG A 39 23.32 -4.76 -12.29
N LEU A 40 24.53 -4.25 -12.05
CA LEU A 40 24.95 -3.76 -10.75
C LEU A 40 24.60 -2.27 -10.53
N ASP A 41 24.41 -1.52 -11.62
CA ASP A 41 24.12 -0.09 -11.59
C ASP A 41 23.11 0.36 -12.67
N GLY A 42 22.79 1.65 -12.64
CA GLY A 42 21.90 2.29 -13.62
C GLY A 42 20.40 2.24 -13.29
N PRO A 43 19.54 2.57 -14.26
CA PRO A 43 18.09 2.65 -14.04
C PRO A 43 17.44 1.27 -13.86
N ILE A 44 16.52 1.12 -12.89
CA ILE A 44 15.77 -0.14 -12.72
C ILE A 44 15.01 -0.53 -14.01
N PHE A 45 14.29 0.42 -14.60
CA PHE A 45 13.50 0.18 -15.80
C PHE A 45 14.16 0.81 -17.03
N LEU A 46 14.32 0.02 -18.08
CA LEU A 46 14.86 0.44 -19.36
C LEU A 46 13.78 0.46 -20.46
N ASP A 47 13.98 1.29 -21.47
CA ASP A 47 13.23 1.23 -22.73
C ASP A 47 13.81 0.16 -23.68
N SER A 48 13.19 -0.02 -24.84
CA SER A 48 13.63 -1.01 -25.84
C SER A 48 15.01 -0.72 -26.44
N LEU A 49 15.57 0.47 -26.18
CA LEU A 49 16.90 0.89 -26.62
C LEU A 49 17.90 0.87 -25.45
N GLY A 50 17.55 0.26 -24.31
CA GLY A 50 18.42 0.14 -23.14
C GLY A 50 18.59 1.42 -22.33
N ARG A 51 17.81 2.48 -22.59
CA ARG A 51 17.90 3.77 -21.90
C ARG A 51 16.91 3.83 -20.74
N ARG A 52 17.09 4.76 -19.80
CA ARG A 52 16.13 4.97 -18.69
C ARG A 52 14.71 5.12 -19.22
N LEU A 53 13.81 4.29 -18.71
CA LEU A 53 12.39 4.38 -19.06
C LEU A 53 11.81 5.74 -18.65
N ARG A 54 11.22 6.44 -19.61
CA ARG A 54 10.55 7.73 -19.37
C ARG A 54 9.16 7.54 -18.76
N ARG A 55 8.73 8.52 -17.96
CA ARG A 55 7.42 8.52 -17.28
C ARG A 55 6.23 8.43 -18.23
N ASP A 56 6.29 9.16 -19.34
CA ASP A 56 5.27 9.17 -20.39
C ASP A 56 5.19 7.80 -21.12
N ALA A 57 6.33 7.16 -21.37
CA ALA A 57 6.39 5.80 -21.91
C ALA A 57 5.76 4.78 -20.95
N ALA A 58 6.06 4.86 -19.64
CA ALA A 58 5.41 4.03 -18.62
C ALA A 58 3.88 4.22 -18.61
N ALA A 59 3.40 5.47 -18.69
CA ALA A 59 1.96 5.75 -18.76
C ALA A 59 1.32 5.18 -20.04
N ARG A 60 2.01 5.22 -21.19
CA ARG A 60 1.54 4.58 -22.43
C ARG A 60 1.49 3.06 -22.31
N MET A 61 2.49 2.43 -21.67
CA MET A 61 2.48 0.98 -21.43
C MET A 61 1.29 0.56 -20.57
N VAL A 62 0.99 1.26 -19.49
CA VAL A 62 -0.19 0.99 -18.65
C VAL A 62 -1.48 1.06 -19.48
N ARG A 63 -1.65 2.10 -20.29
CA ARG A 63 -2.84 2.24 -21.15
C ARG A 63 -2.96 1.11 -22.18
N ARG A 64 -1.83 0.70 -22.76
CA ARG A 64 -1.79 -0.42 -23.73
C ARG A 64 -2.22 -1.72 -23.06
N LEU A 65 -1.65 -2.04 -21.89
CA LEU A 65 -2.01 -3.23 -21.12
C LEU A 65 -3.48 -3.21 -20.71
N ALA A 66 -4.01 -2.05 -20.32
CA ALA A 66 -5.43 -1.88 -20.00
C ALA A 66 -6.35 -2.27 -21.17
N LYS A 67 -6.02 -1.76 -22.37
CA LYS A 67 -6.76 -2.05 -23.59
C LYS A 67 -6.72 -3.56 -23.91
N GLN A 68 -5.54 -4.18 -23.77
CA GLN A 68 -5.38 -5.62 -23.99
C GLN A 68 -6.18 -6.46 -22.99
N ALA A 69 -6.34 -5.97 -21.75
CA ALA A 69 -7.16 -6.61 -20.72
C ALA A 69 -8.67 -6.32 -20.84
N GLY A 70 -9.13 -5.65 -21.91
CA GLY A 70 -10.54 -5.30 -22.09
C GLY A 70 -11.05 -4.19 -21.17
N ILE A 71 -10.16 -3.44 -20.51
CA ILE A 71 -10.56 -2.34 -19.62
C ILE A 71 -10.94 -1.12 -20.47
N THR A 72 -12.23 -0.81 -20.51
CA THR A 72 -12.80 0.29 -21.30
C THR A 72 -12.57 1.67 -20.67
N LYS A 73 -12.31 1.71 -19.36
CA LYS A 73 -12.00 2.95 -18.64
C LYS A 73 -10.59 3.45 -18.99
N ARG A 74 -10.43 4.77 -19.08
CA ARG A 74 -9.12 5.40 -19.24
C ARG A 74 -8.31 5.26 -17.95
N ILE A 75 -7.42 4.27 -17.90
CA ILE A 75 -6.52 4.06 -16.75
C ILE A 75 -5.10 4.53 -17.02
N GLY A 76 -4.42 4.95 -15.97
CA GLY A 76 -3.00 5.29 -15.96
C GLY A 76 -2.42 5.17 -14.55
N PRO A 77 -1.15 5.59 -14.33
CA PRO A 77 -0.49 5.45 -13.04
C PRO A 77 -1.26 6.04 -11.86
N HIS A 78 -1.94 7.18 -12.06
CA HIS A 78 -2.78 7.80 -11.01
C HIS A 78 -4.02 6.97 -10.69
N SER A 79 -4.68 6.38 -11.69
CA SER A 79 -5.82 5.48 -11.50
C SER A 79 -5.40 4.20 -10.76
N LEU A 80 -4.24 3.63 -11.09
CA LEU A 80 -3.69 2.46 -10.39
C LEU A 80 -3.40 2.76 -8.92
N ARG A 81 -2.83 3.95 -8.61
CA ARG A 81 -2.63 4.38 -7.22
C ARG A 81 -3.96 4.53 -6.48
N HIS A 82 -4.97 5.12 -7.12
CA HIS A 82 -6.31 5.23 -6.54
C HIS A 82 -6.89 3.85 -6.21
N SER A 83 -6.80 2.89 -7.13
CA SER A 83 -7.24 1.52 -6.91
C SER A 83 -6.50 0.83 -5.76
N PHE A 84 -5.18 1.04 -5.65
CA PHE A 84 -4.39 0.52 -4.53
C PHE A 84 -4.87 1.07 -3.18
N ILE A 85 -5.05 2.40 -3.06
CA ILE A 85 -5.52 3.05 -1.83
C ILE A 85 -6.90 2.51 -1.45
N THR A 86 -7.82 2.47 -2.41
CA THR A 86 -9.17 1.96 -2.19
C THR A 86 -9.15 0.51 -1.71
N ALA A 87 -8.42 -0.37 -2.40
CA ALA A 87 -8.36 -1.79 -2.05
C ALA A 87 -7.73 -2.01 -0.66
N ALA A 88 -6.71 -1.25 -0.29
CA ALA A 88 -6.09 -1.35 1.03
C ALA A 88 -7.06 -0.92 2.15
N LEU A 89 -7.82 0.17 1.95
CA LEU A 89 -8.83 0.62 2.91
C LEU A 89 -10.03 -0.34 3.01
N ASP A 90 -10.38 -1.02 1.92
CA ASP A 90 -11.40 -2.09 1.91
C ASP A 90 -10.94 -3.32 2.68
N ALA A 91 -9.67 -3.69 2.55
CA ALA A 91 -9.05 -4.76 3.31
C ALA A 91 -8.83 -4.43 4.80
N GLY A 92 -9.26 -3.25 5.27
CA GLY A 92 -9.14 -2.84 6.66
C GLY A 92 -7.75 -2.33 7.06
N VAL A 93 -6.86 -2.05 6.10
CA VAL A 93 -5.55 -1.47 6.40
C VAL A 93 -5.73 -0.09 7.03
N PRO A 94 -5.08 0.22 8.17
CA PRO A 94 -5.19 1.53 8.80
C PRO A 94 -4.85 2.68 7.86
N LEU A 95 -5.60 3.78 7.92
CA LEU A 95 -5.42 4.95 7.05
C LEU A 95 -3.99 5.46 7.03
N ARG A 96 -3.33 5.46 8.20
CA ARG A 96 -1.93 5.89 8.38
C ARG A 96 -0.98 5.02 7.54
N ASP A 97 -1.16 3.71 7.56
CA ASP A 97 -0.30 2.76 6.84
C ASP A 97 -0.54 2.86 5.32
N VAL A 98 -1.79 3.08 4.91
CA VAL A 98 -2.13 3.36 3.49
C VAL A 98 -1.51 4.67 3.02
N GLN A 99 -1.48 5.71 3.86
CA GLN A 99 -0.83 6.99 3.56
C GLN A 99 0.68 6.85 3.36
N GLU A 100 1.34 6.10 4.25
CA GLU A 100 2.78 5.81 4.17
C GLU A 100 3.12 5.06 2.88
N ALA A 101 2.34 4.01 2.56
CA ALA A 101 2.50 3.22 1.35
C ALA A 101 2.24 4.03 0.07
N ALA A 102 1.22 4.90 0.06
CA ALA A 102 0.91 5.79 -1.06
C ALA A 102 1.93 6.92 -1.24
N SER A 103 2.84 7.13 -0.28
CA SER A 103 3.82 8.23 -0.27
C SER A 103 3.16 9.60 -0.38
N HIS A 104 1.96 9.77 0.16
CA HIS A 104 1.23 11.04 0.14
C HIS A 104 1.79 11.99 1.19
N ALA A 105 2.33 13.14 0.75
CA ALA A 105 2.85 14.17 1.65
C ALA A 105 1.73 14.93 2.38
N ASP A 106 0.53 14.97 1.82
CA ASP A 106 -0.65 15.62 2.41
C ASP A 106 -1.71 14.57 2.81
N PRO A 107 -2.01 14.41 4.12
CA PRO A 107 -3.05 13.51 4.61
C PRO A 107 -4.42 13.70 3.94
N ARG A 108 -4.73 14.91 3.47
CA ARG A 108 -6.00 15.26 2.79
C ARG A 108 -6.22 14.46 1.52
N THR A 109 -5.15 14.05 0.83
CA THR A 109 -5.27 13.25 -0.39
C THR A 109 -5.76 11.83 -0.14
N THR A 110 -5.54 11.25 1.04
CA THR A 110 -6.07 9.91 1.41
C THR A 110 -7.37 10.01 2.21
N MET A 111 -7.57 11.06 3.03
CA MET A 111 -8.81 11.27 3.79
C MET A 111 -10.07 11.36 2.92
N ARG A 112 -9.96 11.83 1.66
CA ARG A 112 -11.11 11.85 0.73
C ARG A 112 -11.65 10.44 0.45
N TYR A 113 -10.78 9.43 0.45
CA TYR A 113 -11.18 8.03 0.23
C TYR A 113 -11.86 7.44 1.45
N ASP A 114 -11.36 7.77 2.63
CA ASP A 114 -11.92 7.31 3.89
C ASP A 114 -13.30 7.95 4.17
N ARG A 115 -13.43 9.26 3.93
CA ARG A 115 -14.72 9.97 4.08
C ARG A 115 -15.81 9.49 3.12
N ALA A 116 -15.46 8.93 1.96
CA ALA A 116 -16.43 8.33 1.05
C ALA A 116 -16.92 6.96 1.52
N ARG A 117 -16.32 6.38 2.58
CA ARG A 117 -16.57 5.03 3.08
C ARG A 117 -17.33 4.99 4.40
N GLN A 118 -18.11 6.02 4.74
CA GLN A 118 -18.89 6.06 5.99
C GLN A 118 -19.70 4.77 6.19
N SER A 119 -19.15 3.86 7.00
CA SER A 119 -19.73 2.59 7.41
C SER A 119 -19.90 2.68 8.92
N LEU A 120 -21.13 2.48 9.38
CA LEU A 120 -21.51 2.59 10.80
C LEU A 120 -20.70 1.60 11.68
N ASP A 121 -20.28 0.48 11.11
CA ASP A 121 -19.53 -0.58 11.80
C ASP A 121 -18.09 -0.17 12.19
N ARG A 122 -17.54 0.88 11.56
CA ARG A 122 -16.20 1.40 11.88
C ARG A 122 -16.23 2.56 12.87
N LEU A 123 -17.40 2.96 13.35
CA LEU A 123 -17.50 4.04 14.33
C LEU A 123 -16.80 3.62 15.62
N ALA A 124 -15.96 4.53 16.13
CA ALA A 124 -15.24 4.34 17.39
C ALA A 124 -16.17 3.89 18.53
N THR A 125 -17.43 4.35 18.52
CA THR A 125 -18.48 3.94 19.46
C THR A 125 -18.64 2.42 19.56
N TYR A 126 -18.72 1.70 18.43
CA TYR A 126 -18.92 0.24 18.44
C TYR A 126 -17.64 -0.51 18.83
N ILE A 127 -16.48 -0.03 18.37
CA ILE A 127 -15.18 -0.63 18.72
C ILE A 127 -14.92 -0.47 20.23
N VAL A 128 -15.17 0.72 20.79
CA VAL A 128 -15.02 0.99 22.22
C VAL A 128 -16.05 0.22 23.03
N ALA A 129 -17.32 0.15 22.59
CA ALA A 129 -18.33 -0.65 23.27
C ALA A 129 -17.96 -2.14 23.33
N ALA A 130 -17.45 -2.70 22.23
CA ALA A 130 -16.99 -4.09 22.18
C ALA A 130 -15.76 -4.32 23.08
N PHE A 131 -14.80 -3.39 23.10
CA PHE A 131 -13.63 -3.46 23.97
C PHE A 131 -14.02 -3.39 25.46
N VAL A 132 -14.86 -2.43 25.84
CA VAL A 132 -15.36 -2.28 27.22
C VAL A 132 -16.17 -3.49 27.63
N ALA A 133 -17.09 -3.98 26.79
CA ALA A 133 -17.88 -5.17 27.07
C ALA A 133 -17.03 -6.45 27.18
N GLY A 134 -15.92 -6.54 26.44
CA GLY A 134 -14.93 -7.62 26.56
C GLY A 134 -14.09 -7.53 27.84
N ALA A 135 -13.70 -6.32 28.24
CA ALA A 135 -12.95 -6.08 29.48
C ALA A 135 -13.79 -6.36 30.74
N SER A 136 -15.10 -6.11 30.70
CA SER A 136 -16.02 -6.37 31.82
C SER A 136 -16.32 -7.85 32.09
N ARG A 137 -15.88 -8.78 31.23
CA ARG A 137 -16.09 -10.24 31.42
C ARG A 137 -14.94 -10.95 32.15
N GLY A 138 -13.97 -10.20 32.67
CA GLY A 138 -12.76 -10.75 33.31
C GLY A 138 -12.80 -10.92 34.83
N ASP A 139 -13.89 -10.56 35.52
CA ASP A 139 -13.91 -10.58 36.99
C ASP A 139 -15.24 -11.09 37.55
N THR A 140 -15.49 -12.39 37.43
CA THR A 140 -16.46 -13.08 38.31
C THR A 140 -15.99 -14.50 38.60
N GLY A 141 -15.52 -14.70 39.84
CA GLY A 141 -15.74 -15.96 40.56
C GLY A 141 -14.57 -16.95 40.62
N THR A 142 -13.66 -16.72 41.56
CA THR A 142 -13.09 -17.84 42.34
C THR A 142 -13.11 -17.47 43.81
N GLN A 143 -14.30 -17.62 44.41
CA GLN A 143 -14.45 -17.87 45.84
C GLN A 143 -15.43 -19.04 46.02
N ALA A 144 -14.88 -20.21 46.34
CA ALA A 144 -15.50 -21.31 47.08
C ALA A 144 -14.35 -22.28 47.46
N SER A 145 -13.82 -22.28 48.70
CA SER A 145 -14.40 -22.75 49.96
C SER A 145 -14.14 -24.25 50.23
N HIS A 146 -13.46 -24.50 51.36
CA HIS A 146 -13.41 -25.73 52.17
C HIS A 146 -12.88 -27.04 51.53
N ARG A 147 -11.66 -27.44 51.89
CA ARG A 147 -11.30 -28.23 53.08
C ARG A 147 -9.80 -28.36 53.23
#